data_AF-A0A9Q4KVN3-F1
#
_entry.id   AF-A0A9Q4KVN3-F1
#
_cell.length_a   1.000
_cell.length_b   1.000
_cell.length_c   1.000
_cell.angle_alpha   90.00
_cell.angle_beta   90.00
_cell.angle_gamma   90.00
#
_symmetry.space_group_name_H-M   'P 1'
#
loop_
_entity.id
_entity.type
_entity.pdbx_description
1 polymer ?
#
loop_
_entity_poly.entity_id
_entity_poly.type
_entity_poly.pdbx_seq_one_letter_code
_entity_poly.pdbx_strand_id
1 'polypeptide(L)'
;MSSEEHPQPITIASCVEITAVMTRELVCVPSDITVAGAAGLMTKRRIGSCLVMDGEILQGVITEQDLTRKVVAAGRDPTKILVSDVMSSPVITIGADGTVGDAADLMIRHSIRRIVVLKDGRAAGIVTARDVLGFASDMNAILQDLSGMYGTMMFLDQNMEVLWINRQPEDVDVAGEPGPVHCYELLHGSSTPCHGCPLTLSGPSPERPVRTSEIIDNKSRIWQVQCHPVRWGNGKVLGVIESAIDVTRERELERELREHQDRLHVAVEGADIETWYYREGPDGIEIGADGGVVFAPDSYFSDLGEMFGYLQNRVHPDDFPAFHEIVESLVLGEEAIREGRFRIVVPGGGWRWVREMGKVIETDSDGKAVFIAGVNIDITDLTNYQAAIHKANKKLNLLSSITRHDILNQVSIIMLAGELLEMDGYLDGDSGLAETIGQIMSSAGTIERQILFTREYQGLGESNPEWQSVSFLAEKAAKEFVKNNVAVVCACEGLDIYADPMFGNVIFNLIDNAVRHGVGTTTVSIGFEDGEDGCILIVEDDGKGVPADLKERIFARGYGKNTGFGLFLSREILEITGISIRECGVPDAGARFEILVPHSGYRFV
;
A
#
# COMPACT_ATOMS: atom_id res chain seq x y z
N MET A 1 49.26 -40.12 -24.43
CA MET A 1 47.95 -39.46 -24.26
C MET A 1 47.60 -39.58 -22.79
N SER A 2 47.85 -38.51 -22.05
CA SER A 2 47.50 -38.37 -20.63
C SER A 2 45.99 -38.34 -20.52
N SER A 3 45.42 -39.27 -19.75
CA SER A 3 44.03 -39.23 -19.32
C SER A 3 43.84 -38.02 -18.41
N GLU A 4 43.09 -37.03 -18.88
CA GLU A 4 42.56 -35.97 -18.02
C GLU A 4 41.63 -36.62 -16.99
N GLU A 5 42.09 -36.68 -15.72
CA GLU A 5 41.24 -36.98 -14.58
C GLU A 5 40.28 -35.80 -14.39
N HIS A 6 39.03 -35.95 -14.81
CA HIS A 6 37.98 -35.06 -14.34
C HIS A 6 37.85 -35.26 -12.82
N PRO A 7 37.98 -34.20 -12.00
CA PRO A 7 37.76 -34.33 -10.57
C PRO A 7 36.33 -34.81 -10.34
N GLN A 8 36.18 -35.95 -9.67
CA GLN A 8 34.87 -36.45 -9.26
C GLN A 8 34.18 -35.39 -8.40
N PRO A 9 32.85 -35.20 -8.52
CA PRO A 9 32.14 -34.29 -7.64
C PRO A 9 32.36 -34.76 -6.21
N ILE A 10 32.84 -33.86 -5.34
CA ILE A 10 32.99 -34.17 -3.92
C ILE A 10 31.59 -34.54 -3.41
N THR A 11 31.46 -35.74 -2.83
CA THR A 11 30.22 -36.22 -2.25
C THR A 11 30.38 -36.31 -0.75
N ILE A 12 29.27 -36.39 -0.01
CA ILE A 12 29.35 -36.64 1.43
C ILE A 12 30.09 -37.97 1.71
N ALA A 13 29.94 -38.97 0.84
CA ALA A 13 30.66 -40.25 0.95
C ALA A 13 32.19 -40.10 0.79
N SER A 14 32.67 -39.13 0.02
CA SER A 14 34.10 -38.84 -0.11
C SER A 14 34.65 -38.01 1.06
N CYS A 15 33.82 -37.61 2.02
CA CYS A 15 34.23 -36.84 3.19
C CYS A 15 34.18 -37.67 4.48
N VAL A 16 33.70 -38.91 4.40
CA VAL A 16 33.61 -39.82 5.55
C VAL A 16 34.76 -40.82 5.49
N GLU A 17 35.63 -40.77 6.49
CA GLU A 17 36.73 -41.74 6.62
C GLU A 17 36.22 -43.18 6.72
N ILE A 18 36.91 -44.09 6.05
CA ILE A 18 36.57 -45.50 6.02
C ILE A 18 36.66 -46.15 7.41
N THR A 19 37.50 -45.61 8.29
CA THR A 19 37.65 -46.10 9.68
C THR A 19 36.41 -45.86 10.54
N ALA A 20 35.57 -44.92 10.14
CA ALA A 20 34.30 -44.63 10.80
C ALA A 20 33.23 -45.68 10.46
N VAL A 21 33.39 -46.39 9.33
CA VAL A 21 32.40 -47.25 8.68
C VAL A 21 32.97 -48.66 8.42
N MET A 22 33.75 -49.18 9.37
CA MET A 22 34.38 -50.50 9.27
C MET A 22 34.07 -51.44 10.43
N THR A 23 34.03 -52.74 10.12
CA THR A 23 33.99 -53.79 11.15
C THR A 23 35.41 -54.09 11.62
N ARG A 24 35.64 -53.95 12.93
CA ARG A 24 36.96 -54.16 13.57
C ARG A 24 37.19 -55.59 14.06
N GLU A 25 36.12 -56.36 14.26
CA GLU A 25 36.22 -57.78 14.61
C GLU A 25 36.56 -58.59 13.34
N LEU A 26 37.86 -58.75 13.09
CA LEU A 26 38.36 -59.51 11.95
C LEU A 26 38.33 -61.00 12.26
N VAL A 27 37.70 -61.78 11.38
CA VAL A 27 37.75 -63.25 11.46
C VAL A 27 38.82 -63.77 10.54
N CYS A 28 39.87 -64.31 11.16
CA CYS A 28 41.07 -64.79 10.49
C CYS A 28 41.15 -66.31 10.54
N VAL A 29 41.73 -66.90 9.49
CA VAL A 29 42.06 -68.32 9.39
C VAL A 29 43.50 -68.50 8.89
N PRO A 30 44.22 -69.56 9.32
CA PRO A 30 45.54 -69.84 8.79
C PRO A 30 45.44 -70.36 7.34
N SER A 31 46.51 -70.18 6.55
CA SER A 31 46.52 -70.56 5.12
C SER A 31 46.38 -72.07 4.88
N ASP A 32 46.77 -72.89 5.86
CA ASP A 32 46.76 -74.35 5.82
C ASP A 32 45.45 -74.98 6.35
N ILE A 33 44.44 -74.17 6.71
CA ILE A 33 43.13 -74.71 7.05
C ILE A 33 42.44 -75.26 5.80
N THR A 34 41.61 -76.29 5.96
CA THR A 34 40.76 -76.78 4.89
C THR A 34 39.64 -75.81 4.56
N VAL A 35 39.20 -75.81 3.31
CA VAL A 35 38.04 -75.05 2.84
C VAL A 35 36.79 -75.33 3.69
N ALA A 36 36.55 -76.59 4.08
CA ALA A 36 35.45 -76.98 4.96
C ALA A 36 35.58 -76.35 6.36
N GLY A 37 36.79 -76.27 6.91
CA GLY A 37 37.06 -75.61 8.19
C GLY A 37 36.77 -74.10 8.14
N ALA A 38 37.22 -73.43 7.07
CA ALA A 38 36.91 -72.01 6.86
C ALA A 38 35.41 -71.75 6.65
N ALA A 39 34.72 -72.59 5.85
CA ALA A 39 33.28 -72.51 5.65
C ALA A 39 32.49 -72.74 6.96
N GLY A 40 32.91 -73.69 7.79
CA GLY A 40 32.32 -73.92 9.12
C GLY A 40 32.47 -72.72 10.04
N LEU A 41 33.62 -72.03 10.01
CA LEU A 41 33.83 -70.80 10.76
C LEU A 41 32.94 -69.66 10.25
N MET A 42 32.82 -69.51 8.93
CA MET A 42 31.91 -68.55 8.29
C MET A 42 30.46 -68.75 8.77
N THR A 43 29.98 -70.00 8.76
CA THR A 43 28.63 -70.34 9.25
C THR A 43 28.47 -70.06 10.74
N LYS A 44 29.43 -70.49 11.58
CA LYS A 44 29.37 -70.30 13.03
C LYS A 44 29.35 -68.83 13.43
N ARG A 45 30.11 -67.98 12.73
CA ARG A 45 30.20 -66.54 12.99
C ARG A 45 29.19 -65.71 12.18
N ARG A 46 28.40 -66.33 11.29
CA ARG A 46 27.44 -65.68 10.39
C ARG A 46 28.09 -64.57 9.54
N ILE A 47 29.27 -64.86 9.00
CA ILE A 47 30.04 -63.96 8.14
C ILE A 47 30.22 -64.59 6.78
N GLY A 48 30.35 -63.78 5.73
CA GLY A 48 30.57 -64.28 4.37
C GLY A 48 32.04 -64.36 3.94
N SER A 49 32.99 -64.01 4.83
CA SER A 49 34.42 -63.81 4.54
C SER A 49 35.33 -64.21 5.69
N CYS A 50 36.51 -64.76 5.39
CA CYS A 50 37.61 -64.86 6.35
C CYS A 50 38.89 -64.27 5.74
N LEU A 51 39.66 -63.56 6.56
CA LEU A 51 41.01 -63.15 6.21
C LEU A 51 41.96 -64.33 6.36
N VAL A 52 42.83 -64.55 5.39
CA VAL A 52 43.83 -65.60 5.41
C VAL A 52 45.13 -64.99 5.89
N MET A 53 45.59 -65.43 7.06
CA MET A 53 46.76 -64.89 7.74
C MET A 53 47.84 -65.94 7.85
N ASP A 54 49.10 -65.53 7.67
CA ASP A 54 50.28 -66.29 8.07
C ASP A 54 51.02 -65.48 9.14
N GLY A 55 50.84 -65.86 10.41
CA GLY A 55 51.20 -65.00 11.53
C GLY A 55 50.46 -63.65 11.49
N GLU A 56 51.21 -62.55 11.41
CA GLU A 56 50.66 -61.19 11.28
C GLU A 56 50.49 -60.73 9.82
N ILE A 57 50.89 -61.55 8.84
CA ILE A 57 50.91 -61.16 7.42
C ILE A 57 49.60 -61.57 6.75
N LEU A 58 48.93 -60.60 6.11
CA LEU A 58 47.74 -60.84 5.30
C LEU A 58 48.13 -61.49 3.96
N GLN A 59 47.75 -62.75 3.76
CA GLN A 59 48.08 -63.54 2.56
C GLN A 59 46.96 -63.53 1.51
N GLY A 60 45.72 -63.43 1.95
CA GLY A 60 44.56 -63.53 1.07
C GLY A 60 43.23 -63.29 1.78
N VAL A 61 42.15 -63.31 1.01
CA VAL A 61 40.78 -63.35 1.54
C VAL A 61 40.04 -64.51 0.90
N ILE A 62 39.31 -65.28 1.70
CA ILE A 62 38.42 -66.33 1.20
C ILE A 62 36.96 -65.92 1.43
N THR A 63 36.17 -66.06 0.37
CA THR A 63 34.77 -65.60 0.33
C THR A 63 33.82 -66.74 -0.02
N GLU A 64 32.53 -66.62 0.31
CA GLU A 64 31.48 -67.53 -0.19
C GLU A 64 31.49 -67.66 -1.72
N GLN A 65 31.85 -66.59 -2.43
CA GLN A 65 31.99 -66.60 -3.89
C GLN A 65 33.17 -67.45 -4.35
N ASP A 66 34.27 -67.47 -3.60
CA ASP A 66 35.40 -68.37 -3.85
C ASP A 66 35.02 -69.82 -3.59
N LEU A 67 34.30 -70.10 -2.49
CA LEU A 67 33.79 -71.44 -2.17
C LEU A 67 32.92 -71.97 -3.31
N THR A 68 31.98 -71.17 -3.79
CA THR A 68 31.06 -71.57 -4.86
C THR A 68 31.77 -71.72 -6.20
N ARG A 69 32.58 -70.74 -6.61
CA ARG A 69 33.20 -70.74 -7.96
C ARG A 69 34.44 -71.63 -8.08
N LYS A 70 35.31 -71.63 -7.07
CA LYS A 70 36.62 -72.31 -7.14
C LYS A 70 36.59 -73.71 -6.54
N VAL A 71 35.60 -74.04 -5.70
CA VAL A 71 35.48 -75.36 -5.05
C VAL A 71 34.27 -76.11 -5.58
N VAL A 72 33.05 -75.63 -5.32
CA VAL A 72 31.81 -76.35 -5.68
C VAL A 72 31.68 -76.53 -7.20
N ALA A 73 31.78 -75.43 -7.96
CA ALA A 73 31.65 -75.48 -9.42
C ALA A 73 32.79 -76.28 -10.10
N ALA A 74 33.94 -76.40 -9.44
CA ALA A 74 35.09 -77.17 -9.93
C ALA A 74 35.06 -78.65 -9.50
N GLY A 75 34.02 -79.11 -8.79
CA GLY A 75 33.90 -80.52 -8.33
C GLY A 75 34.97 -80.92 -7.29
N ARG A 76 35.50 -79.95 -6.57
CA ARG A 76 36.63 -80.09 -5.65
C ARG A 76 36.16 -80.49 -4.24
N ASP A 77 36.87 -81.41 -3.57
CA ASP A 77 36.51 -81.89 -2.22
C ASP A 77 36.91 -80.86 -1.13
N PRO A 78 35.96 -80.18 -0.47
CA PRO A 78 36.25 -79.10 0.47
C PRO A 78 36.96 -79.58 1.75
N THR A 79 36.96 -80.89 2.04
CA THR A 79 37.65 -81.45 3.22
C THR A 79 39.14 -81.67 3.00
N LYS A 80 39.61 -81.63 1.74
CA LYS A 80 40.99 -81.93 1.36
C LYS A 80 41.76 -80.74 0.81
N ILE A 81 41.05 -79.73 0.31
CA ILE A 81 41.67 -78.56 -0.30
C ILE A 81 41.91 -77.50 0.75
N LEU A 82 43.08 -76.88 0.68
CA LEU A 82 43.49 -75.83 1.59
C LEU A 82 42.97 -74.47 1.12
N VAL A 83 42.77 -73.57 2.06
CA VAL A 83 42.35 -72.19 1.77
C VAL A 83 43.35 -71.47 0.88
N SER A 84 44.66 -71.72 1.06
CA SER A 84 45.73 -71.18 0.20
C SER A 84 45.53 -71.44 -1.29
N ASP A 85 44.90 -72.55 -1.66
CA ASP A 85 44.76 -72.98 -3.07
C ASP A 85 43.58 -72.28 -3.78
N VAL A 86 42.69 -71.63 -3.02
CA VAL A 86 41.44 -71.07 -3.54
C VAL A 86 41.17 -69.64 -3.08
N MET A 87 41.93 -69.10 -2.13
CA MET A 87 41.82 -67.71 -1.69
C MET A 87 42.04 -66.73 -2.85
N SER A 88 41.56 -65.50 -2.67
CA SER A 88 41.88 -64.40 -3.57
C SER A 88 43.10 -63.65 -3.04
N SER A 89 44.13 -63.52 -3.89
CA SER A 89 45.40 -62.84 -3.60
C SER A 89 45.95 -62.21 -4.89
N PRO A 90 46.54 -60.99 -4.85
CA PRO A 90 46.66 -60.12 -3.68
C PRO A 90 45.29 -59.58 -3.23
N VAL A 91 45.16 -59.27 -1.93
CA VAL A 91 43.93 -58.70 -1.37
C VAL A 91 43.81 -57.25 -1.82
N ILE A 92 42.64 -56.87 -2.33
CA ILE A 92 42.33 -55.46 -2.58
C ILE A 92 42.12 -54.77 -1.24
N THR A 93 42.92 -53.74 -0.98
CA THR A 93 42.95 -53.03 0.29
C THR A 93 42.76 -51.54 0.10
N ILE A 94 42.39 -50.86 1.19
CA ILE A 94 42.32 -49.41 1.30
C ILE A 94 43.09 -48.96 2.54
N GLY A 95 43.75 -47.80 2.47
CA GLY A 95 44.38 -47.20 3.64
C GLY A 95 43.34 -46.74 4.67
N ALA A 96 43.75 -46.59 5.92
CA ALA A 96 42.89 -46.06 6.99
C ALA A 96 42.50 -44.59 6.78
N ASP A 97 43.24 -43.87 5.95
CA ASP A 97 42.99 -42.51 5.47
C ASP A 97 42.02 -42.45 4.28
N GLY A 98 41.64 -43.60 3.70
CA GLY A 98 40.68 -43.64 2.60
C GLY A 98 39.24 -43.34 3.04
N THR A 99 38.35 -43.12 2.08
CA THR A 99 36.96 -42.69 2.32
C THR A 99 35.93 -43.77 1.98
N VAL A 100 34.67 -43.57 2.39
CA VAL A 100 33.54 -44.44 1.98
C VAL A 100 33.36 -44.40 0.46
N GLY A 101 33.54 -43.24 -0.17
CA GLY A 101 33.53 -43.08 -1.63
C GLY A 101 34.60 -43.92 -2.32
N ASP A 102 35.84 -43.85 -1.83
CA ASP A 102 36.96 -44.65 -2.37
C ASP A 102 36.69 -46.15 -2.27
N ALA A 103 36.13 -46.59 -1.14
CA ALA A 103 35.75 -47.98 -0.94
C ALA A 103 34.63 -48.41 -1.89
N ALA A 104 33.62 -47.57 -2.11
CA ALA A 104 32.56 -47.85 -3.09
C ALA A 104 33.14 -47.99 -4.51
N ASP A 105 34.02 -47.07 -4.91
CA ASP A 105 34.67 -47.08 -6.22
C ASP A 105 35.56 -48.30 -6.41
N LEU A 106 36.33 -48.69 -5.41
CA LEU A 106 37.14 -49.92 -5.45
C LEU A 106 36.26 -51.17 -5.53
N MET A 107 35.14 -51.21 -4.81
CA MET A 107 34.18 -52.33 -4.88
C MET A 107 33.58 -52.48 -6.28
N ILE A 108 33.19 -51.36 -6.91
CA ILE A 108 32.64 -51.35 -8.27
C ILE A 108 33.72 -51.74 -9.28
N ARG A 109 34.87 -51.06 -9.28
CA ARG A 109 35.97 -51.27 -10.25
C ARG A 109 36.50 -52.70 -10.23
N HIS A 110 36.65 -53.29 -9.05
CA HIS A 110 37.16 -54.66 -8.91
C HIS A 110 36.07 -55.73 -8.82
N SER A 111 34.78 -55.34 -8.91
CA SER A 111 33.63 -56.26 -8.77
C SER A 111 33.69 -57.12 -7.49
N ILE A 112 34.11 -56.50 -6.39
CA ILE A 112 34.23 -57.11 -5.07
C ILE A 112 33.20 -56.51 -4.11
N ARG A 113 32.81 -57.27 -3.09
CA ARG A 113 31.82 -56.84 -2.10
C ARG A 113 32.41 -56.50 -0.73
N ARG A 114 33.73 -56.52 -0.62
CA ARG A 114 34.46 -56.34 0.63
C ARG A 114 35.87 -55.85 0.36
N ILE A 115 36.33 -54.91 1.18
CA ILE A 115 37.67 -54.34 1.11
C ILE A 115 38.27 -54.41 2.52
N VAL A 116 39.55 -54.78 2.59
CA VAL A 116 40.29 -54.81 3.85
C VAL A 116 40.95 -53.45 4.06
N VAL A 117 40.73 -52.86 5.23
CA VAL A 117 41.34 -51.60 5.66
C VAL A 117 42.70 -51.91 6.28
N LEU A 118 43.76 -51.27 5.78
CA LEU A 118 45.11 -51.37 6.33
C LEU A 118 45.45 -50.12 7.16
N LYS A 119 45.99 -50.34 8.36
CA LYS A 119 46.62 -49.29 9.16
C LYS A 119 48.04 -49.74 9.51
N ASP A 120 49.04 -48.91 9.22
CA ASP A 120 50.46 -49.22 9.45
C ASP A 120 50.89 -50.58 8.85
N GLY A 121 50.35 -50.92 7.68
CA GLY A 121 50.63 -52.18 6.97
C GLY A 121 49.91 -53.42 7.53
N ARG A 122 49.09 -53.29 8.58
CA ARG A 122 48.32 -54.39 9.19
C ARG A 122 46.83 -54.27 8.91
N ALA A 123 46.14 -55.41 8.82
CA ALA A 123 44.69 -55.45 8.68
C ALA A 123 44.00 -54.87 9.94
N ALA A 124 43.35 -53.73 9.78
CA ALA A 124 42.71 -52.97 10.86
C ALA A 124 41.18 -53.09 10.86
N GLY A 125 40.58 -53.42 9.71
CA GLY A 125 39.14 -53.59 9.59
C GLY A 125 38.71 -54.12 8.22
N ILE A 126 37.42 -54.40 8.08
CA ILE A 126 36.81 -54.78 6.80
C ILE A 126 35.56 -53.92 6.57
N VAL A 127 35.40 -53.43 5.34
CA VAL A 127 34.19 -52.74 4.88
C VAL A 127 33.53 -53.58 3.82
N THR A 128 32.22 -53.77 3.93
CA THR A 128 31.42 -54.56 3.00
C THR A 128 30.51 -53.65 2.16
N ALA A 129 30.04 -54.15 1.02
CA ALA A 129 29.04 -53.45 0.21
C ALA A 129 27.76 -53.15 1.00
N ARG A 130 27.43 -53.95 2.03
CA ARG A 130 26.31 -53.69 2.94
C ARG A 130 26.55 -52.45 3.79
N ASP A 131 27.78 -52.21 4.24
CA ASP A 131 28.13 -51.04 5.05
C ASP A 131 28.00 -49.76 4.22
N VAL A 132 28.50 -49.80 2.97
CA VAL A 132 28.36 -48.71 1.99
C VAL A 132 26.88 -48.44 1.66
N LEU A 133 26.10 -49.49 1.40
CA LEU A 133 24.65 -49.35 1.14
C LEU A 133 23.87 -48.83 2.34
N GLY A 134 24.25 -49.25 3.56
CA GLY A 134 23.63 -48.76 4.79
C GLY A 134 23.81 -47.25 4.96
N PHE A 135 25.03 -46.76 4.70
CA PHE A 135 25.31 -45.33 4.66
C PHE A 135 24.50 -44.60 3.57
N ALA A 136 24.51 -45.13 2.34
CA ALA A 136 23.75 -44.52 1.23
C ALA A 136 22.24 -44.47 1.48
N SER A 137 21.69 -45.47 2.18
CA SER A 137 20.26 -45.50 2.53
C SER A 137 19.88 -44.42 3.55
N ASP A 138 20.72 -44.19 4.58
CA ASP A 138 20.49 -43.16 5.59
C ASP A 138 20.57 -41.76 4.94
N MET A 139 21.59 -41.57 4.10
CA MET A 139 21.75 -40.39 3.26
C MET A 139 20.52 -40.11 2.38
N ASN A 140 20.00 -41.13 1.71
CA ASN A 140 18.82 -40.97 0.86
C ASN A 140 17.56 -40.59 1.66
N ALA A 141 17.39 -41.11 2.88
CA ALA A 141 16.28 -40.73 3.76
C ALA A 141 16.37 -39.25 4.17
N ILE A 142 17.57 -38.76 4.50
CA ILE A 142 17.80 -37.35 4.82
C ILE A 142 17.52 -36.47 3.60
N LEU A 143 18.03 -36.84 2.42
CA LEU A 143 17.78 -36.10 1.19
C LEU A 143 16.29 -36.04 0.81
N GLN A 144 15.52 -37.08 1.11
CA GLN A 144 14.06 -37.07 0.93
C GLN A 144 13.37 -36.12 1.91
N ASP A 145 13.80 -36.04 3.17
CA ASP A 145 13.22 -35.10 4.15
C ASP A 145 13.57 -33.64 3.82
N LEU A 146 14.73 -33.42 3.21
CA LEU A 146 15.17 -32.12 2.71
C LEU A 146 14.67 -31.80 1.28
N SER A 147 13.92 -32.72 0.66
CA SER A 147 13.40 -32.55 -0.70
C SER A 147 12.46 -31.35 -0.77
N GLY A 148 12.79 -30.37 -1.62
CA GLY A 148 12.04 -29.12 -1.76
C GLY A 148 12.66 -27.92 -1.03
N MET A 149 13.73 -28.13 -0.26
CA MET A 149 14.54 -27.03 0.28
C MET A 149 15.55 -26.56 -0.78
N TYR A 150 15.34 -25.36 -1.32
CA TYR A 150 16.28 -24.68 -2.21
C TYR A 150 17.27 -23.84 -1.39
N GLY A 151 18.10 -24.51 -0.59
CA GLY A 151 19.04 -23.87 0.35
C GLY A 151 20.46 -24.39 0.29
N THR A 152 21.31 -23.79 1.11
CA THR A 152 22.68 -24.26 1.33
C THR A 152 22.63 -25.49 2.24
N MET A 153 23.19 -26.60 1.78
CA MET A 153 23.33 -27.82 2.55
C MET A 153 24.80 -28.08 2.85
N MET A 154 25.12 -28.36 4.11
CA MET A 154 26.47 -28.66 4.58
C MET A 154 26.49 -30.01 5.30
N PHE A 155 27.56 -30.77 5.17
CA PHE A 155 27.87 -31.88 6.07
C PHE A 155 28.92 -31.41 7.07
N LEU A 156 28.60 -31.57 8.35
CA LEU A 156 29.39 -31.08 9.47
C LEU A 156 29.91 -32.25 10.31
N ASP A 157 31.12 -32.12 10.84
CA ASP A 157 31.67 -33.05 11.82
C ASP A 157 31.11 -32.79 13.24
N GLN A 158 31.62 -33.50 14.25
CA GLN A 158 31.21 -33.32 15.65
C GLN A 158 31.72 -32.00 16.28
N ASN A 159 32.61 -31.29 15.61
CA ASN A 159 33.11 -29.97 16.02
C ASN A 159 32.46 -28.83 15.22
N MET A 160 31.42 -29.13 14.41
CA MET A 160 30.75 -28.19 13.50
C MET A 160 31.65 -27.66 12.37
N GLU A 161 32.72 -28.38 12.04
CA GLU A 161 33.57 -28.10 10.88
C GLU A 161 32.89 -28.59 9.60
N VAL A 162 32.94 -27.76 8.55
CA VAL A 162 32.31 -28.05 7.26
C VAL A 162 33.17 -29.06 6.49
N LEU A 163 32.66 -30.29 6.39
CA LEU A 163 33.27 -31.37 5.60
C LEU A 163 32.80 -31.35 4.14
N TRP A 164 31.58 -30.88 3.87
CA TRP A 164 31.01 -30.81 2.53
C TRP A 164 29.98 -29.70 2.42
N ILE A 165 29.78 -29.14 1.22
CA ILE A 165 28.73 -28.17 0.92
C ILE A 165 28.19 -28.37 -0.50
N ASN A 166 26.86 -28.26 -0.69
CA ASN A 166 26.21 -28.48 -1.99
C ASN A 166 26.43 -27.33 -3.00
N ARG A 167 26.59 -26.11 -2.51
CA ARG A 167 26.76 -24.87 -3.29
C ARG A 167 27.67 -23.93 -2.51
N GLN A 168 28.64 -23.32 -3.17
CA GLN A 168 29.40 -22.23 -2.56
C GLN A 168 28.47 -21.02 -2.39
N PRO A 169 28.38 -20.40 -1.21
CA PRO A 169 27.60 -19.19 -1.03
C PRO A 169 28.16 -18.07 -1.91
N GLU A 170 27.31 -17.29 -2.58
CA GLU A 170 27.71 -16.25 -3.56
C GLU A 170 28.64 -15.18 -2.96
N ASP A 171 28.59 -14.99 -1.63
CA ASP A 171 29.34 -13.97 -0.89
C ASP A 171 30.62 -14.49 -0.21
N VAL A 172 31.03 -15.75 -0.45
CA VAL A 172 32.17 -16.34 0.25
C VAL A 172 33.25 -16.76 -0.75
N ASP A 173 34.30 -15.93 -0.82
CA ASP A 173 35.49 -16.16 -1.63
C ASP A 173 36.43 -17.16 -0.93
N VAL A 174 36.03 -18.43 -0.83
CA VAL A 174 36.95 -19.52 -0.46
C VAL A 174 37.50 -20.14 -1.74
N ALA A 175 38.56 -19.53 -2.27
CA ALA A 175 39.38 -20.16 -3.30
C ALA A 175 40.21 -21.30 -2.67
N GLY A 176 39.81 -22.56 -2.91
CA GLY A 176 40.55 -23.76 -2.48
C GLY A 176 39.80 -24.63 -1.48
N GLU A 177 40.33 -25.85 -1.23
CA GLU A 177 39.83 -26.78 -0.22
C GLU A 177 39.62 -26.02 1.11
N PRO A 178 38.37 -25.93 1.63
CA PRO A 178 38.15 -25.25 2.88
C PRO A 178 39.02 -25.96 3.93
N GLY A 179 39.88 -25.21 4.61
CA GLY A 179 40.46 -25.67 5.87
C GLY A 179 39.33 -25.95 6.89
N PRO A 180 39.66 -26.30 8.15
CA PRO A 180 38.65 -26.48 9.19
C PRO A 180 37.94 -25.14 9.45
N VAL A 181 36.84 -24.89 8.74
CA VAL A 181 36.00 -23.69 8.83
C VAL A 181 34.68 -24.12 9.43
N HIS A 182 34.22 -23.39 10.44
CA HIS A 182 32.94 -23.69 11.08
C HIS A 182 31.76 -23.16 10.25
N CYS A 183 30.59 -23.78 10.38
CA CYS A 183 29.39 -23.35 9.64
C CYS A 183 29.05 -21.85 9.85
N TYR A 184 29.26 -21.35 11.07
CA TYR A 184 28.95 -19.97 11.44
C TYR A 184 29.98 -18.95 10.94
N GLU A 185 31.22 -19.39 10.70
CA GLU A 185 32.25 -18.58 10.03
C GLU A 185 31.91 -18.48 8.54
N LEU A 186 31.54 -19.62 7.92
CA LEU A 186 31.25 -19.71 6.50
C LEU A 186 29.99 -18.94 6.09
N LEU A 187 28.86 -19.18 6.75
CA LEU A 187 27.57 -18.60 6.34
C LEU A 187 27.31 -17.20 6.92
N HIS A 188 27.80 -16.94 8.13
CA HIS A 188 27.42 -15.75 8.89
C HIS A 188 28.60 -14.80 9.14
N GLY A 189 29.85 -15.20 8.81
CA GLY A 189 31.04 -14.41 9.12
C GLY A 189 31.22 -14.16 10.62
N SER A 190 30.71 -15.08 11.45
CA SER A 190 30.75 -15.00 12.91
C SER A 190 31.95 -15.78 13.45
N SER A 191 32.50 -15.38 14.61
CA SER A 191 33.51 -16.16 15.34
C SER A 191 32.91 -17.01 16.46
N THR A 192 31.58 -17.00 16.61
CA THR A 192 30.84 -17.79 17.60
C THR A 192 29.58 -18.39 16.98
N PRO A 193 29.07 -19.53 17.49
CA PRO A 193 27.82 -20.12 17.01
C PRO A 193 26.64 -19.15 17.05
N CYS A 194 25.72 -19.29 16.10
CA CYS A 194 24.55 -18.42 15.97
C CYS A 194 23.60 -18.57 17.17
N HIS A 195 22.94 -17.48 17.56
CA HIS A 195 21.90 -17.53 18.58
C HIS A 195 20.71 -18.38 18.08
N GLY A 196 20.38 -19.45 18.80
CA GLY A 196 19.33 -20.40 18.40
C GLY A 196 19.79 -21.49 17.41
N CYS A 197 21.11 -21.62 17.17
CA CYS A 197 21.68 -22.68 16.34
C CYS A 197 21.16 -24.07 16.80
N PRO A 198 20.57 -24.88 15.89
CA PRO A 198 20.04 -26.19 16.26
C PRO A 198 21.08 -27.11 16.89
N LEU A 199 22.33 -27.05 16.42
CA LEU A 199 23.46 -27.83 16.97
C LEU A 199 23.91 -27.35 18.35
N THR A 200 23.80 -26.06 18.64
CA THR A 200 24.08 -25.55 20.00
C THR A 200 22.98 -25.94 20.98
N LEU A 201 21.72 -25.97 20.52
CA LEU A 201 20.56 -26.35 21.34
C LEU A 201 20.47 -27.86 21.61
N SER A 202 20.85 -28.69 20.63
CA SER A 202 20.73 -30.15 20.70
C SER A 202 22.05 -30.88 20.96
N GLY A 203 23.17 -30.17 20.93
CA GLY A 203 24.52 -30.72 21.03
C GLY A 203 25.11 -31.15 19.67
N PRO A 204 26.43 -31.39 19.61
CA PRO A 204 27.16 -31.67 18.37
C PRO A 204 26.83 -33.01 17.68
N SER A 205 25.97 -33.83 18.27
CA SER A 205 25.61 -35.15 17.74
C SER A 205 24.17 -35.50 18.11
N PRO A 206 23.18 -34.84 17.48
CA PRO A 206 21.79 -34.98 17.86
C PRO A 206 21.25 -36.40 17.58
N GLU A 207 20.46 -36.93 18.51
CA GLU A 207 19.82 -38.25 18.37
C GLU A 207 18.54 -38.22 17.52
N ARG A 208 18.11 -37.06 17.02
CA ARG A 208 16.97 -36.90 16.11
C ARG A 208 17.18 -35.68 15.22
N PRO A 209 16.49 -35.58 14.06
CA PRO A 209 16.47 -34.33 13.31
C PRO A 209 15.95 -33.18 14.17
N VAL A 210 16.61 -32.02 14.08
CA VAL A 210 16.25 -30.81 14.80
C VAL A 210 15.93 -29.73 13.79
N ARG A 211 14.74 -29.14 13.94
CA ARG A 211 14.30 -28.03 13.11
C ARG A 211 14.12 -26.82 14.03
N THR A 212 14.83 -25.74 13.73
CA THR A 212 14.58 -24.46 14.39
C THR A 212 13.62 -23.65 13.52
N SER A 213 12.72 -22.90 14.15
CA SER A 213 11.82 -22.01 13.42
C SER A 213 12.63 -20.96 12.68
N GLU A 214 13.45 -20.17 13.39
CA GLU A 214 14.24 -19.08 12.82
C GLU A 214 15.48 -18.81 13.70
N ILE A 215 16.62 -18.55 13.06
CA ILE A 215 17.80 -17.96 13.71
C ILE A 215 18.08 -16.59 13.09
N ILE A 216 18.57 -15.67 13.90
CA ILE A 216 18.97 -14.33 13.44
C ILE A 216 20.50 -14.29 13.51
N ASP A 217 21.14 -14.01 12.38
CA ASP A 217 22.59 -13.88 12.33
C ASP A 217 23.08 -12.47 12.70
N ASN A 218 24.39 -12.29 12.80
CA ASN A 218 25.00 -11.00 13.19
C ASN A 218 24.77 -9.88 12.16
N LYS A 219 24.29 -10.21 10.96
CA LYS A 219 23.91 -9.26 9.90
C LYS A 219 22.40 -9.01 9.87
N SER A 220 21.67 -9.46 10.90
CA SER A 220 20.21 -9.36 11.00
C SER A 220 19.44 -10.13 9.93
N ARG A 221 20.05 -11.14 9.29
CA ARG A 221 19.34 -12.04 8.37
C ARG A 221 18.62 -13.11 9.17
N ILE A 222 17.41 -13.45 8.72
CA ILE A 222 16.56 -14.49 9.31
C ILE A 222 16.77 -15.77 8.51
N TRP A 223 17.26 -16.81 9.17
CA TRP A 223 17.54 -18.10 8.56
C TRP A 223 16.64 -19.19 9.14
N GLN A 224 16.09 -20.03 8.27
CA GLN A 224 15.45 -21.27 8.66
C GLN A 224 16.48 -22.40 8.54
N VAL A 225 16.80 -23.06 9.66
CA VAL A 225 17.85 -24.07 9.73
C VAL A 225 17.31 -25.41 10.22
N GLN A 226 17.69 -26.47 9.51
CA GLN A 226 17.39 -27.85 9.85
C GLN A 226 18.68 -28.67 9.94
N CYS A 227 18.76 -29.55 10.92
CA CYS A 227 19.93 -30.39 11.16
C CYS A 227 19.52 -31.86 11.26
N HIS A 228 20.13 -32.70 10.43
CA HIS A 228 19.85 -34.13 10.31
C HIS A 228 21.08 -34.96 10.63
N PRO A 229 21.08 -35.76 11.71
CA PRO A 229 22.21 -36.59 12.05
C PRO A 229 22.39 -37.73 11.05
N VAL A 230 23.59 -37.87 10.49
CA VAL A 230 23.98 -38.99 9.63
C VAL A 230 24.51 -40.12 10.50
N ARG A 231 23.98 -41.33 10.31
CA ARG A 231 24.27 -42.47 11.17
C ARG A 231 24.83 -43.67 10.44
N TRP A 232 25.53 -44.48 11.21
CA TRP A 232 25.95 -45.80 10.77
C TRP A 232 25.89 -46.85 11.89
N GLY A 233 25.57 -48.08 11.51
CA GLY A 233 25.52 -49.24 12.40
C GLY A 233 24.50 -49.06 13.55
N ASN A 234 24.94 -49.27 14.79
CA ASN A 234 24.12 -49.25 16.02
C ASN A 234 23.69 -47.83 16.46
N GLY A 235 23.50 -46.90 15.52
CA GLY A 235 23.12 -45.51 15.80
C GLY A 235 24.30 -44.57 16.09
N LYS A 236 25.52 -44.94 15.72
CA LYS A 236 26.68 -44.02 15.83
C LYS A 236 26.48 -42.85 14.87
N VAL A 237 26.47 -41.63 15.40
CA VAL A 237 26.41 -40.40 14.60
C VAL A 237 27.79 -40.13 14.00
N LEU A 238 27.85 -40.07 12.67
CA LEU A 238 29.06 -39.77 11.90
C LEU A 238 29.27 -38.27 11.71
N GLY A 239 28.17 -37.51 11.66
CA GLY A 239 28.16 -36.07 11.44
C GLY A 239 26.72 -35.58 11.29
N VAL A 240 26.54 -34.34 10.89
CA VAL A 240 25.22 -33.73 10.71
C VAL A 240 25.11 -33.07 9.35
N ILE A 241 24.01 -33.29 8.66
CA ILE A 241 23.63 -32.51 7.49
C ILE A 241 22.84 -31.31 7.98
N GLU A 242 23.38 -30.11 7.79
CA GLU A 242 22.70 -28.85 8.03
C GLU A 242 22.12 -28.34 6.71
N SER A 243 20.88 -27.88 6.73
CA SER A 243 20.23 -27.16 5.64
C SER A 243 19.81 -25.78 6.14
N ALA A 244 20.25 -24.73 5.46
CA ALA A 244 19.98 -23.34 5.82
C ALA A 244 19.40 -22.58 4.63
N ILE A 245 18.27 -21.90 4.85
CA ILE A 245 17.60 -21.03 3.88
C ILE A 245 17.47 -19.62 4.48
N ASP A 246 17.85 -18.61 3.72
CA ASP A 246 17.58 -17.21 4.06
C ASP A 246 16.11 -16.90 3.76
N VAL A 247 15.33 -16.59 4.80
CA VAL A 247 13.90 -16.27 4.73
C VAL A 247 13.64 -14.79 5.08
N THR A 248 14.70 -13.96 5.11
CA THR A 248 14.60 -12.54 5.51
C THR A 248 13.58 -11.79 4.68
N ARG A 249 13.68 -11.91 3.34
CA ARG A 249 12.80 -11.18 2.41
C ARG A 249 11.33 -11.59 2.55
N GLU A 250 11.08 -12.89 2.73
CA GLU A 250 9.73 -13.42 2.94
C GLU A 250 9.11 -12.86 4.22
N ARG A 251 9.87 -12.89 5.32
CA ARG A 251 9.41 -12.38 6.62
C ARG A 251 9.21 -10.87 6.65
N GLU A 252 10.06 -10.12 5.97
CA GLU A 252 9.89 -8.68 5.81
C GLU A 252 8.60 -8.34 5.05
N LEU A 253 8.34 -9.05 3.94
CA LEU A 253 7.13 -8.86 3.14
C LEU A 253 5.86 -9.26 3.90
N GLU A 254 5.88 -10.37 4.64
CA GLU A 254 4.76 -10.78 5.49
C GLU A 254 4.46 -9.75 6.58
N ARG A 255 5.50 -9.20 7.22
CA ARG A 255 5.35 -8.14 8.23
C ARG A 255 4.80 -6.86 7.61
N GLU A 256 5.36 -6.41 6.49
CA GLU A 256 4.91 -5.20 5.78
C GLU A 256 3.44 -5.34 5.33
N LEU A 257 3.06 -6.49 4.78
CA LEU A 257 1.68 -6.78 4.42
C LEU A 257 0.76 -6.72 5.64
N ARG A 258 1.15 -7.34 6.75
CA ARG A 258 0.37 -7.32 8.00
C ARG A 258 0.22 -5.92 8.56
N GLU A 259 1.29 -5.14 8.61
CA GLU A 259 1.25 -3.74 9.05
C GLU A 259 0.33 -2.89 8.16
N HIS A 260 0.36 -3.10 6.84
CA HIS A 260 -0.56 -2.46 5.92
C HIS A 260 -2.01 -2.88 6.12
N GLN A 261 -2.28 -4.17 6.32
CA GLN A 261 -3.62 -4.70 6.61
C GLN A 261 -4.18 -4.15 7.92
N ASP A 262 -3.40 -4.20 9.01
CA ASP A 262 -3.80 -3.69 10.32
C ASP A 262 -4.08 -2.17 10.25
N ARG A 263 -3.23 -1.41 9.54
CA ARG A 263 -3.44 0.03 9.35
C ARG A 263 -4.72 0.34 8.58
N LEU A 264 -5.02 -0.42 7.52
CA LEU A 264 -6.27 -0.25 6.76
C LEU A 264 -7.48 -0.62 7.61
N HIS A 265 -7.42 -1.73 8.35
CA HIS A 265 -8.48 -2.18 9.23
C HIS A 265 -8.84 -1.11 10.28
N VAL A 266 -7.83 -0.58 10.99
CA VAL A 266 -8.03 0.49 11.98
C VAL A 266 -8.60 1.76 11.36
N ALA A 267 -8.19 2.11 10.13
CA ALA A 267 -8.71 3.29 9.44
C ALA A 267 -10.19 3.14 9.05
N VAL A 268 -10.59 1.96 8.58
CA VAL A 268 -11.99 1.63 8.22
C VAL A 268 -12.87 1.60 9.47
N GLU A 269 -12.43 0.90 10.52
CA GLU A 269 -13.17 0.79 11.79
C GLU A 269 -13.29 2.15 12.48
N GLY A 270 -12.20 2.91 12.58
CA GLY A 270 -12.18 4.22 13.21
C GLY A 270 -13.02 5.28 12.48
N ALA A 271 -13.30 5.08 11.20
CA ALA A 271 -14.17 5.94 10.39
C ALA A 271 -15.63 5.46 10.35
N ASP A 272 -15.98 4.37 11.06
CA ASP A 272 -17.29 3.72 11.04
C ASP A 272 -17.77 3.42 9.60
N ILE A 273 -16.83 2.97 8.76
CA ILE A 273 -17.07 2.61 7.36
C ILE A 273 -17.37 1.12 7.29
N GLU A 274 -18.48 0.77 6.65
CA GLU A 274 -18.78 -0.61 6.28
C GLU A 274 -18.21 -0.88 4.88
N THR A 275 -17.49 -1.99 4.73
CA THR A 275 -16.94 -2.44 3.44
C THR A 275 -17.76 -3.59 2.91
N TRP A 276 -17.92 -3.68 1.60
CA TRP A 276 -18.61 -4.80 0.96
C TRP A 276 -17.94 -5.19 -0.34
N TYR A 277 -18.16 -6.43 -0.76
CA TYR A 277 -17.67 -6.95 -2.02
C TYR A 277 -18.68 -7.87 -2.69
N TYR A 278 -18.59 -7.95 -4.00
CA TYR A 278 -19.23 -8.93 -4.86
C TYR A 278 -18.13 -9.62 -5.67
N ARG A 279 -18.10 -10.95 -5.66
CA ARG A 279 -17.15 -11.75 -6.42
C ARG A 279 -17.86 -12.89 -7.12
N GLU A 280 -17.65 -13.02 -8.43
CA GLU A 280 -18.12 -14.15 -9.23
C GLU A 280 -16.90 -15.04 -9.56
N GLY A 281 -16.89 -16.24 -8.99
CA GLY A 281 -15.82 -17.22 -9.17
C GLY A 281 -16.31 -18.53 -9.79
N PRO A 282 -15.41 -19.52 -9.98
CA PRO A 282 -15.77 -20.83 -10.54
C PRO A 282 -16.83 -21.58 -9.70
N ASP A 283 -16.84 -21.34 -8.39
CA ASP A 283 -17.70 -22.01 -7.41
C ASP A 283 -19.03 -21.27 -7.16
N GLY A 284 -19.25 -20.11 -7.80
CA GLY A 284 -20.47 -19.31 -7.67
C GLY A 284 -20.20 -17.84 -7.32
N ILE A 285 -21.25 -17.15 -6.90
CA ILE A 285 -21.21 -15.75 -6.47
C ILE A 285 -21.00 -15.70 -4.95
N GLU A 286 -20.17 -14.78 -4.50
CA GLU A 286 -19.94 -14.47 -3.09
C GLU A 286 -20.13 -12.97 -2.87
N ILE A 287 -21.03 -12.62 -1.95
CA ILE A 287 -21.29 -11.24 -1.57
C ILE A 287 -21.10 -11.13 -0.07
N GLY A 288 -20.13 -10.33 0.36
CA GLY A 288 -19.81 -10.14 1.77
C GLY A 288 -19.85 -8.67 2.15
N ALA A 289 -20.17 -8.40 3.42
CA ALA A 289 -20.04 -7.10 4.03
C ALA A 289 -19.39 -7.22 5.41
N ASP A 290 -18.35 -6.44 5.64
CA ASP A 290 -17.55 -6.43 6.87
C ASP A 290 -17.48 -5.03 7.46
N GLY A 291 -17.59 -4.94 8.79
CA GLY A 291 -17.48 -3.69 9.53
C GLY A 291 -18.72 -2.79 9.46
N GLY A 292 -18.69 -1.69 10.23
CA GLY A 292 -19.80 -0.76 10.40
C GLY A 292 -21.00 -1.32 11.19
N VAL A 293 -21.97 -0.46 11.51
CA VAL A 293 -23.11 -0.81 12.40
C VAL A 293 -24.47 -0.74 11.67
N VAL A 294 -24.47 -0.34 10.40
CA VAL A 294 -25.63 0.36 9.83
C VAL A 294 -26.29 -0.47 8.73
N PHE A 295 -25.57 -0.94 7.71
CA PHE A 295 -26.21 -1.52 6.51
C PHE A 295 -26.48 -3.02 6.59
N ALA A 296 -25.47 -3.88 6.48
CA ALA A 296 -25.58 -5.34 6.61
C ALA A 296 -24.31 -5.93 7.24
N PRO A 297 -23.93 -5.49 8.46
CA PRO A 297 -22.65 -5.89 9.05
C PRO A 297 -22.56 -7.40 9.24
N ASP A 298 -21.39 -7.93 8.95
CA ASP A 298 -21.02 -9.35 9.08
C ASP A 298 -21.99 -10.30 8.35
N SER A 299 -22.52 -9.86 7.21
CA SER A 299 -23.48 -10.62 6.40
C SER A 299 -22.80 -11.19 5.15
N TYR A 300 -23.17 -12.42 4.81
CA TYR A 300 -22.66 -13.15 3.64
C TYR A 300 -23.83 -13.73 2.86
N PHE A 301 -23.84 -13.53 1.54
CA PHE A 301 -24.85 -14.01 0.62
C PHE A 301 -24.21 -14.78 -0.54
N SER A 302 -24.93 -15.77 -1.04
CA SER A 302 -24.49 -16.69 -2.10
C SER A 302 -25.03 -16.33 -3.49
N ASP A 303 -26.00 -15.43 -3.57
CA ASP A 303 -26.52 -14.87 -4.81
C ASP A 303 -27.16 -13.49 -4.60
N LEU A 304 -27.40 -12.77 -5.71
CA LEU A 304 -28.01 -11.43 -5.68
C LEU A 304 -29.46 -11.44 -5.17
N GLY A 305 -30.22 -12.52 -5.40
CA GLY A 305 -31.60 -12.64 -4.95
C GLY A 305 -31.70 -12.75 -3.43
N GLU A 306 -30.79 -13.50 -2.80
CA GLU A 306 -30.66 -13.59 -1.34
C GLU A 306 -30.35 -12.20 -0.73
N MET A 307 -29.37 -11.50 -1.31
CA MET A 307 -28.99 -10.15 -0.90
C MET A 307 -30.16 -9.16 -1.04
N PHE A 308 -30.82 -9.11 -2.21
CA PHE A 308 -31.96 -8.21 -2.42
C PHE A 308 -33.14 -8.54 -1.51
N GLY A 309 -33.41 -9.82 -1.24
CA GLY A 309 -34.46 -10.25 -0.30
C GLY A 309 -34.18 -9.77 1.13
N TYR A 310 -32.92 -9.82 1.57
CA TYR A 310 -32.49 -9.28 2.86
C TYR A 310 -32.63 -7.74 2.90
N LEU A 311 -32.14 -7.06 1.86
CA LEU A 311 -32.08 -5.59 1.81
C LEU A 311 -33.43 -4.93 1.54
N GLN A 312 -34.40 -5.62 0.94
CA GLN A 312 -35.75 -5.08 0.67
C GLN A 312 -36.46 -4.57 1.92
N ASN A 313 -36.20 -5.18 3.07
CA ASN A 313 -36.79 -4.77 4.34
C ASN A 313 -35.93 -3.76 5.12
N ARG A 314 -34.72 -3.47 4.62
CA ARG A 314 -33.76 -2.56 5.26
C ARG A 314 -33.65 -1.23 4.53
N VAL A 315 -33.66 -1.23 3.21
CA VAL A 315 -33.67 -0.02 2.39
C VAL A 315 -35.08 0.58 2.39
N HIS A 316 -35.18 1.91 2.42
CA HIS A 316 -36.46 2.60 2.40
C HIS A 316 -37.23 2.27 1.11
N PRO A 317 -38.56 2.01 1.17
CA PRO A 317 -39.34 1.60 0.01
C PRO A 317 -39.23 2.51 -1.22
N ASP A 318 -39.21 3.83 -1.01
CA ASP A 318 -39.04 4.82 -2.09
C ASP A 318 -37.64 4.77 -2.75
N ASP A 319 -36.62 4.31 -2.02
CA ASP A 319 -35.23 4.35 -2.47
C ASP A 319 -34.79 2.98 -3.06
N PHE A 320 -35.55 1.90 -2.77
CA PHE A 320 -35.22 0.54 -3.20
C PHE A 320 -35.11 0.36 -4.74
N PRO A 321 -35.99 0.96 -5.58
CA PRO A 321 -35.84 0.85 -7.03
C PRO A 321 -34.53 1.44 -7.55
N ALA A 322 -34.12 2.60 -7.01
CA ALA A 322 -32.86 3.24 -7.39
C ALA A 322 -31.64 2.45 -6.88
N PHE A 323 -31.73 1.87 -5.69
CA PHE A 323 -30.70 0.96 -5.17
C PHE A 323 -30.51 -0.27 -6.07
N HIS A 324 -31.61 -0.87 -6.54
CA HIS A 324 -31.55 -2.02 -7.45
C HIS A 324 -30.84 -1.68 -8.77
N GLU A 325 -31.18 -0.54 -9.37
CA GLU A 325 -30.54 -0.03 -10.59
C GLU A 325 -29.03 0.21 -10.41
N ILE A 326 -28.63 0.76 -9.26
CA ILE A 326 -27.21 0.97 -8.91
C ILE A 326 -26.45 -0.37 -8.93
N VAL A 327 -26.97 -1.38 -8.24
CA VAL A 327 -26.34 -2.71 -8.19
C VAL A 327 -26.29 -3.35 -9.58
N GLU A 328 -27.39 -3.31 -10.33
CA GLU A 328 -27.43 -3.88 -11.69
C GLU A 328 -26.42 -3.22 -12.63
N SER A 329 -26.30 -1.89 -12.61
CA SER A 329 -25.36 -1.16 -13.47
C SER A 329 -23.90 -1.55 -13.20
N LEU A 330 -23.54 -1.77 -11.93
CA LEU A 330 -22.20 -2.21 -11.53
C LEU A 330 -21.94 -3.66 -11.93
N VAL A 331 -22.89 -4.57 -11.71
CA VAL A 331 -22.76 -6.00 -12.05
C VAL A 331 -22.67 -6.19 -13.56
N LEU A 332 -23.44 -5.43 -14.35
CA LEU A 332 -23.39 -5.47 -15.81
C LEU A 332 -22.13 -4.81 -16.39
N GLY A 333 -21.32 -4.13 -15.57
CA GLY A 333 -20.11 -3.43 -16.01
C GLY A 333 -20.39 -2.19 -16.86
N GLU A 334 -21.61 -1.63 -16.80
CA GLU A 334 -21.99 -0.42 -17.54
C GLU A 334 -21.25 0.82 -17.01
N GLU A 335 -20.96 0.83 -15.71
CA GLU A 335 -20.20 1.87 -15.05
C GLU A 335 -19.03 1.30 -14.23
N ALA A 336 -17.86 1.94 -14.31
CA ALA A 336 -16.69 1.51 -13.55
C ALA A 336 -16.74 1.92 -12.06
N ILE A 337 -17.43 3.03 -11.75
CA ILE A 337 -17.61 3.58 -10.41
C ILE A 337 -19.01 4.16 -10.32
N ARG A 338 -19.77 3.81 -9.27
CA ARG A 338 -21.11 4.34 -9.01
C ARG A 338 -21.21 4.83 -7.56
N GLU A 339 -21.80 6.02 -7.37
CA GLU A 339 -22.21 6.52 -6.05
C GLU A 339 -23.73 6.48 -5.91
N GLY A 340 -24.18 5.98 -4.76
CA GLY A 340 -25.58 5.92 -4.34
C GLY A 340 -25.84 6.65 -3.04
N ARG A 341 -27.07 7.15 -2.86
CA ARG A 341 -27.57 7.62 -1.55
C ARG A 341 -28.97 7.10 -1.32
N PHE A 342 -29.16 6.40 -0.21
CA PHE A 342 -30.44 5.81 0.13
C PHE A 342 -30.60 5.74 1.65
N ARG A 343 -31.85 5.66 2.10
CA ARG A 343 -32.17 5.52 3.51
C ARG A 343 -32.28 4.05 3.88
N ILE A 344 -31.85 3.75 5.10
CA ILE A 344 -31.92 2.40 5.64
C ILE A 344 -32.47 2.40 7.06
N VAL A 345 -33.12 1.33 7.47
CA VAL A 345 -33.59 1.16 8.85
C VAL A 345 -32.54 0.42 9.67
N VAL A 346 -32.15 1.02 10.79
CA VAL A 346 -31.23 0.38 11.75
C VAL A 346 -31.99 -0.41 12.82
N PRO A 347 -31.37 -1.43 13.44
CA PRO A 347 -31.93 -2.11 14.61
C PRO A 347 -32.32 -1.08 15.69
N GLY A 348 -33.61 -1.00 16.02
CA GLY A 348 -34.16 0.02 16.93
C GLY A 348 -35.11 1.04 16.28
N GLY A 349 -35.29 0.99 14.95
CA GLY A 349 -36.44 1.63 14.26
C GLY A 349 -36.21 3.05 13.74
N GLY A 350 -34.96 3.51 13.63
CA GLY A 350 -34.62 4.80 13.02
C GLY A 350 -34.19 4.65 11.56
N TRP A 351 -34.53 5.64 10.73
CA TRP A 351 -33.95 5.77 9.38
C TRP A 351 -32.62 6.48 9.44
N ARG A 352 -31.63 5.95 8.73
CA ARG A 352 -30.31 6.54 8.54
C ARG A 352 -30.03 6.73 7.06
N TRP A 353 -29.32 7.81 6.72
CA TRP A 353 -28.87 8.05 5.36
C TRP A 353 -27.51 7.39 5.16
N VAL A 354 -27.41 6.57 4.12
CA VAL A 354 -26.16 5.94 3.73
C VAL A 354 -25.73 6.50 2.38
N ARG A 355 -24.44 6.82 2.28
CA ARG A 355 -23.75 7.03 1.01
C ARG A 355 -22.99 5.75 0.69
N GLU A 356 -23.33 5.14 -0.42
CA GLU A 356 -22.67 3.95 -0.96
C GLU A 356 -21.77 4.36 -2.13
N MET A 357 -20.62 3.71 -2.24
CA MET A 357 -19.70 3.86 -3.36
C MET A 357 -19.14 2.51 -3.76
N GLY A 358 -19.53 2.04 -4.93
CA GLY A 358 -19.07 0.79 -5.54
C GLY A 358 -18.11 1.05 -6.69
N LYS A 359 -17.10 0.19 -6.82
CA LYS A 359 -16.14 0.21 -7.91
C LYS A 359 -15.93 -1.19 -8.48
N VAL A 360 -16.00 -1.30 -9.80
CA VAL A 360 -15.61 -2.51 -10.54
C VAL A 360 -14.09 -2.62 -10.53
N ILE A 361 -13.58 -3.74 -10.01
CA ILE A 361 -12.14 -4.04 -9.91
C ILE A 361 -11.71 -4.94 -11.07
N GLU A 362 -12.51 -5.94 -11.40
CA GLU A 362 -12.23 -6.89 -12.49
C GLU A 362 -13.50 -7.20 -13.28
N THR A 363 -13.34 -7.39 -14.58
CA THR A 363 -14.39 -7.79 -15.53
C THR A 363 -14.01 -9.07 -16.27
N ASP A 364 -15.00 -9.81 -16.74
CA ASP A 364 -14.80 -10.94 -17.66
C ASP A 364 -14.54 -10.47 -19.11
N SER A 365 -14.46 -11.44 -20.03
CA SER A 365 -14.26 -11.18 -21.47
C SER A 365 -15.45 -10.51 -22.15
N ASP A 366 -16.65 -10.63 -21.58
CA ASP A 366 -17.89 -10.04 -22.12
C ASP A 366 -18.15 -8.63 -21.53
N GLY A 367 -17.28 -8.17 -20.62
CA GLY A 367 -17.34 -6.85 -19.99
C GLY A 367 -18.16 -6.81 -18.70
N LYS A 368 -18.70 -7.95 -18.24
CA LYS A 368 -19.45 -8.05 -16.99
C LYS A 368 -18.50 -8.03 -15.79
N ALA A 369 -18.88 -7.41 -14.69
CA ALA A 369 -18.04 -7.36 -13.50
C ALA A 369 -17.96 -8.74 -12.80
N VAL A 370 -16.74 -9.21 -12.53
CA VAL A 370 -16.46 -10.43 -11.74
C VAL A 370 -15.94 -10.12 -10.35
N PHE A 371 -15.46 -8.89 -10.12
CA PHE A 371 -15.10 -8.42 -8.79
C PHE A 371 -15.45 -6.94 -8.63
N ILE A 372 -16.28 -6.64 -7.64
CA ILE A 372 -16.69 -5.30 -7.24
C ILE A 372 -16.40 -5.17 -5.76
N ALA A 373 -15.89 -4.01 -5.34
CA ALA A 373 -15.83 -3.68 -3.93
C ALA A 373 -16.28 -2.24 -3.71
N GLY A 374 -16.78 -1.98 -2.51
CA GLY A 374 -17.28 -0.67 -2.16
C GLY A 374 -17.35 -0.43 -0.67
N VAL A 375 -17.84 0.75 -0.35
CA VAL A 375 -18.01 1.22 1.02
C VAL A 375 -19.41 1.81 1.22
N ASN A 376 -19.92 1.66 2.43
CA ASN A 376 -21.14 2.30 2.91
C ASN A 376 -20.77 3.21 4.09
N ILE A 377 -21.17 4.47 4.00
CA ILE A 377 -20.85 5.50 5.00
C ILE A 377 -22.15 6.13 5.50
N ASP A 378 -22.35 6.14 6.82
CA ASP A 378 -23.47 6.84 7.44
C ASP A 378 -23.28 8.36 7.32
N ILE A 379 -24.19 9.02 6.61
CA ILE A 379 -24.19 10.47 6.38
C ILE A 379 -25.42 11.13 7.03
N THR A 380 -26.07 10.47 7.99
CA THR A 380 -27.27 10.96 8.66
C THR A 380 -27.02 12.32 9.32
N ASP A 381 -25.95 12.44 10.10
CA ASP A 381 -25.61 13.69 10.79
C ASP A 381 -25.29 14.80 9.79
N LEU A 382 -24.52 14.49 8.74
CA LEU A 382 -24.22 15.45 7.67
C LEU A 382 -25.51 15.97 7.02
N THR A 383 -26.44 15.08 6.70
CA THR A 383 -27.73 15.43 6.09
C THR A 383 -28.59 16.27 7.04
N ASN A 384 -28.59 15.92 8.33
CA ASN A 384 -29.30 16.67 9.36
C ASN A 384 -28.74 18.08 9.54
N TYR A 385 -27.41 18.23 9.55
CA TYR A 385 -26.76 19.55 9.64
C TYR A 385 -27.05 20.40 8.40
N GLN A 386 -26.97 19.82 7.20
CA GLN A 386 -27.32 20.51 5.96
C GLN A 386 -28.78 20.99 5.98
N ALA A 387 -29.72 20.13 6.39
CA ALA A 387 -31.13 20.50 6.52
C ALA A 387 -31.36 21.58 7.59
N ALA A 388 -30.63 21.52 8.72
CA ALA A 388 -30.71 22.52 9.77
C ALA A 388 -30.20 23.90 9.31
N ILE A 389 -29.06 23.95 8.62
CA ILE A 389 -28.51 25.18 8.02
C ILE A 389 -29.48 25.76 7.00
N HIS A 390 -30.00 24.93 6.09
CA HIS A 390 -30.96 25.39 5.09
C HIS A 390 -32.23 25.96 5.74
N LYS A 391 -32.74 25.29 6.78
CA LYS A 391 -33.90 25.77 7.55
C LYS A 391 -33.60 27.06 8.31
N ALA A 392 -32.39 27.22 8.85
CA ALA A 392 -31.95 28.45 9.52
C ALA A 392 -31.86 29.62 8.52
N ASN A 393 -31.21 29.42 7.36
CA ASN A 393 -31.11 30.41 6.30
C ASN A 393 -32.50 30.83 5.79
N LYS A 394 -33.39 29.87 5.54
CA LYS A 394 -34.78 30.17 5.14
C LYS A 394 -35.52 31.03 6.17
N LYS A 395 -35.33 30.75 7.47
CA LYS A 395 -35.92 31.56 8.56
C LYS A 395 -35.33 32.97 8.62
N LEU A 396 -34.01 33.09 8.49
CA LEU A 396 -33.31 34.39 8.49
C LEU A 396 -33.75 35.26 7.30
N ASN A 397 -33.83 34.68 6.10
CA ASN A 397 -34.26 35.39 4.89
C ASN A 397 -35.71 35.87 5.02
N LEU A 398 -36.61 35.05 5.56
CA LEU A 398 -38.01 35.43 5.81
C LEU A 398 -38.11 36.59 6.80
N LEU A 399 -37.48 36.47 7.97
CA LEU A 399 -37.50 37.51 9.00
C LEU A 399 -36.91 38.82 8.47
N SER A 400 -35.80 38.73 7.75
CA SER A 400 -35.15 39.91 7.18
C SER A 400 -36.00 40.56 6.08
N SER A 401 -36.66 39.79 5.21
CA SER A 401 -37.55 40.37 4.19
C SER A 401 -38.74 41.12 4.81
N ILE A 402 -39.40 40.53 5.82
CA ILE A 402 -40.57 41.14 6.48
C ILE A 402 -40.15 42.40 7.23
N THR A 403 -39.09 42.32 8.04
CA THR A 403 -38.60 43.48 8.82
C THR A 403 -38.18 44.64 7.92
N ARG A 404 -37.50 44.38 6.79
CA ARG A 404 -37.14 45.44 5.84
C ARG A 404 -38.38 46.09 5.22
N HIS A 405 -39.36 45.30 4.77
CA HIS A 405 -40.61 45.82 4.22
C HIS A 405 -41.35 46.70 5.23
N ASP A 406 -41.47 46.25 6.48
CA ASP A 406 -42.17 47.01 7.51
C ASP A 406 -41.45 48.30 7.87
N ILE A 407 -40.12 48.28 7.96
CA ILE A 407 -39.32 49.50 8.20
C ILE A 407 -39.44 50.47 7.03
N LEU A 408 -39.31 49.99 5.78
CA LEU A 408 -39.46 50.86 4.59
C LEU A 408 -40.84 51.50 4.54
N ASN A 409 -41.90 50.76 4.90
CA ASN A 409 -43.24 51.33 4.96
C ASN A 409 -43.35 52.45 6.01
N GLN A 410 -42.81 52.27 7.21
CA GLN A 410 -42.83 53.33 8.24
C GLN A 410 -41.99 54.53 7.83
N VAL A 411 -40.81 54.30 7.26
CA VAL A 411 -39.93 55.37 6.76
C VAL A 411 -40.60 56.14 5.62
N SER A 412 -41.24 55.45 4.67
CA SER A 412 -41.99 56.08 3.58
C SER A 412 -43.13 56.96 4.09
N ILE A 413 -43.84 56.55 5.15
CA ILE A 413 -44.88 57.37 5.78
C ILE A 413 -44.29 58.63 6.41
N ILE A 414 -43.17 58.51 7.14
CA ILE A 414 -42.47 59.66 7.74
C ILE A 414 -42.02 60.63 6.64
N MET A 415 -41.47 60.10 5.55
CA MET A 415 -41.00 60.90 4.43
C MET A 415 -42.15 61.65 3.74
N LEU A 416 -43.23 60.94 3.39
CA LEU A 416 -44.42 61.54 2.79
C LEU A 416 -45.01 62.65 3.69
N ALA A 417 -45.09 62.41 5.00
CA ALA A 417 -45.62 63.41 5.93
C ALA A 417 -44.75 64.68 5.98
N GLY A 418 -43.42 64.53 5.96
CA GLY A 418 -42.49 65.66 5.91
C GLY A 418 -42.58 66.44 4.60
N GLU A 419 -42.62 65.74 3.46
CA GLU A 419 -42.79 66.34 2.14
C GLU A 419 -44.12 67.11 2.01
N LEU A 420 -45.21 66.58 2.55
CA LEU A 420 -46.51 67.27 2.57
C LEU A 420 -46.47 68.56 3.42
N LEU A 421 -45.82 68.53 4.59
CA LEU A 421 -45.66 69.73 5.43
C LEU A 421 -44.88 70.83 4.71
N GLU A 422 -43.87 70.45 3.92
CA GLU A 422 -43.09 71.36 3.08
C GLU A 422 -43.91 71.90 1.90
N MET A 423 -44.62 71.04 1.17
CA MET A 423 -45.43 71.41 0.00
C MET A 423 -46.60 72.34 0.35
N ASP A 424 -47.27 72.10 1.47
CA ASP A 424 -48.45 72.87 1.90
C ASP A 424 -48.06 74.22 2.57
N GLY A 425 -46.76 74.52 2.68
CA GLY A 425 -46.26 75.78 3.24
C GLY A 425 -46.41 75.90 4.76
N TYR A 426 -46.68 74.79 5.48
CA TYR A 426 -46.78 74.80 6.94
C TYR A 426 -45.44 75.09 7.63
N LEU A 427 -44.33 74.93 6.91
CA LEU A 427 -42.97 75.24 7.38
C LEU A 427 -42.57 76.70 7.11
N ASP A 428 -43.38 77.45 6.34
CA ASP A 428 -43.05 78.82 5.97
C ASP A 428 -43.20 79.77 7.18
N GLY A 429 -42.09 80.40 7.55
CA GLY A 429 -42.05 81.40 8.63
C GLY A 429 -41.62 80.88 10.01
N ASP A 430 -41.46 79.57 10.19
CA ASP A 430 -40.85 78.97 11.38
C ASP A 430 -39.59 78.18 10.99
N SER A 431 -38.45 78.88 11.01
CA SER A 431 -37.15 78.29 10.67
C SER A 431 -36.74 77.16 11.60
N GLY A 432 -37.19 77.17 12.87
CA GLY A 432 -36.88 76.12 13.82
C GLY A 432 -37.66 74.83 13.54
N LEU A 433 -38.93 74.95 13.16
CA LEU A 433 -39.74 73.82 12.72
C LEU A 433 -39.23 73.23 11.40
N ALA A 434 -38.90 74.08 10.43
CA ALA A 434 -38.33 73.66 9.15
C ALA A 434 -36.99 72.90 9.34
N GLU A 435 -36.10 73.39 10.20
CA GLU A 435 -34.85 72.70 10.52
C GLU A 435 -35.10 71.33 11.19
N THR A 436 -36.04 71.27 12.13
CA THR A 436 -36.38 70.02 12.83
C THR A 436 -36.96 68.97 11.88
N ILE A 437 -37.88 69.36 10.98
CA ILE A 437 -38.43 68.47 9.95
C ILE A 437 -37.33 68.02 8.98
N GLY A 438 -36.44 68.92 8.57
CA GLY A 438 -35.29 68.58 7.75
C GLY A 438 -34.37 67.53 8.39
N GLN A 439 -34.13 67.62 9.71
CA GLN A 439 -33.36 66.62 10.46
C GLN A 439 -34.07 65.25 10.52
N ILE A 440 -35.39 65.23 10.72
CA ILE A 440 -36.20 64.01 10.72
C ILE A 440 -36.15 63.34 9.34
N MET A 441 -36.37 64.10 8.28
CA MET A 441 -36.32 63.62 6.89
C MET A 441 -34.96 63.05 6.53
N SER A 442 -33.87 63.74 6.91
CA SER A 442 -32.50 63.27 6.71
C SER A 442 -32.20 61.96 7.45
N SER A 443 -32.71 61.84 8.68
CA SER A 443 -32.59 60.61 9.48
C SER A 443 -33.38 59.46 8.87
N ALA A 444 -34.63 59.72 8.45
CA ALA A 444 -35.49 58.74 7.78
C ALA A 444 -34.86 58.23 6.48
N GLY A 445 -34.37 59.12 5.62
CA GLY A 445 -33.64 58.72 4.41
C GLY A 445 -32.34 57.97 4.70
N THR A 446 -31.70 58.19 5.84
CA THR A 446 -30.53 57.39 6.26
C THR A 446 -30.92 55.97 6.64
N ILE A 447 -32.05 55.80 7.35
CA ILE A 447 -32.60 54.46 7.68
C ILE A 447 -32.99 53.73 6.39
N GLU A 448 -33.69 54.41 5.46
CA GLU A 448 -34.06 53.83 4.16
C GLU A 448 -32.85 53.25 3.43
N ARG A 449 -31.78 54.06 3.29
CA ARG A 449 -30.54 53.65 2.62
C ARG A 449 -29.86 52.47 3.32
N GLN A 450 -29.83 52.44 4.66
CA GLN A 450 -29.28 51.30 5.41
C GLN A 450 -30.09 50.03 5.17
N ILE A 451 -31.42 50.12 5.11
CA ILE A 451 -32.29 48.98 4.86
C ILE A 451 -32.14 48.46 3.44
N LEU A 452 -32.08 49.34 2.44
CA LEU A 452 -31.81 48.95 1.05
C LEU A 452 -30.43 48.29 0.93
N PHE A 453 -29.41 48.80 1.62
CA PHE A 453 -28.10 48.18 1.68
C PHE A 453 -28.15 46.74 2.25
N THR A 454 -28.90 46.50 3.34
CA THR A 454 -29.05 45.13 3.85
C THR A 454 -29.70 44.18 2.84
N ARG A 455 -30.48 44.69 1.88
CA ARG A 455 -31.03 43.88 0.79
C ARG A 455 -30.01 43.49 -0.25
N GLU A 456 -29.21 44.44 -0.67
CA GLU A 456 -28.13 44.17 -1.61
C GLU A 456 -27.12 43.21 -0.99
N TYR A 457 -26.71 43.44 0.26
CA TYR A 457 -25.76 42.57 0.96
C TYR A 457 -26.25 41.12 1.14
N GLN A 458 -27.56 40.90 1.25
CA GLN A 458 -28.10 39.53 1.34
C GLN A 458 -28.13 38.78 0.01
N GLY A 459 -28.27 39.49 -1.11
CA GLY A 459 -28.23 38.88 -2.44
C GLY A 459 -26.81 38.49 -2.87
N LEU A 460 -25.80 39.00 -2.17
CA LEU A 460 -24.39 38.75 -2.41
C LEU A 460 -24.07 37.26 -2.31
N GLY A 461 -23.62 36.63 -3.40
CA GLY A 461 -23.24 35.22 -3.43
C GLY A 461 -24.41 34.23 -3.30
N GLU A 462 -25.66 34.68 -3.44
CA GLU A 462 -26.83 33.79 -3.44
C GLU A 462 -26.95 33.00 -4.75
N SER A 463 -26.51 33.57 -5.85
CA SER A 463 -26.54 32.97 -7.20
C SER A 463 -25.13 32.65 -7.69
N ASN A 464 -25.02 31.63 -8.54
CA ASN A 464 -23.74 31.31 -9.17
C ASN A 464 -23.28 32.48 -10.05
N PRO A 465 -21.97 32.78 -10.09
CA PRO A 465 -21.42 33.77 -11.01
C PRO A 465 -21.70 33.43 -12.47
N GLU A 466 -21.86 34.47 -13.28
CA GLU A 466 -22.21 34.38 -14.71
C GLU A 466 -21.36 35.31 -15.57
N TRP A 467 -21.29 35.00 -16.86
CA TRP A 467 -20.62 35.85 -17.85
C TRP A 467 -21.48 37.08 -18.13
N GLN A 468 -20.93 38.26 -17.85
CA GLN A 468 -21.64 39.54 -17.96
C GLN A 468 -20.89 40.50 -18.88
N SER A 469 -21.63 41.08 -19.82
CA SER A 469 -21.10 42.07 -20.77
C SER A 469 -20.90 43.43 -20.10
N VAL A 470 -19.65 43.90 -20.07
CA VAL A 470 -19.28 45.17 -19.45
C VAL A 470 -19.91 46.35 -20.17
N SER A 471 -19.90 46.34 -21.51
CA SER A 471 -20.50 47.40 -22.33
C SER A 471 -22.00 47.53 -22.10
N PHE A 472 -22.73 46.41 -22.02
CA PHE A 472 -24.16 46.40 -21.72
C PHE A 472 -24.47 46.97 -20.33
N LEU A 473 -23.72 46.55 -19.31
CA LEU A 473 -23.91 47.02 -17.94
C LEU A 473 -23.57 48.51 -17.79
N ALA A 474 -22.48 48.97 -18.43
CA ALA A 474 -22.10 50.38 -18.45
C ALA A 474 -23.16 51.25 -19.13
N GLU A 475 -23.71 50.84 -20.28
CA GLU A 475 -24.77 51.57 -20.98
C GLU A 475 -26.06 51.62 -20.14
N LYS A 476 -26.40 50.51 -19.48
CA LYS A 476 -27.55 50.44 -18.57
C LYS A 476 -27.39 51.41 -17.40
N ALA A 477 -26.22 51.45 -16.75
CA ALA A 477 -25.95 52.36 -15.64
C ALA A 477 -25.92 53.83 -16.09
N ALA A 478 -25.31 54.12 -17.25
CA ALA A 478 -25.21 55.48 -17.78
C ALA A 478 -26.57 56.16 -18.01
N LYS A 479 -27.63 55.39 -18.36
CA LYS A 479 -28.99 55.90 -18.56
C LYS A 479 -29.57 56.59 -17.33
N GLU A 480 -29.15 56.21 -16.12
CA GLU A 480 -29.65 56.82 -14.89
C GLU A 480 -29.04 58.21 -14.61
N PHE A 481 -27.87 58.51 -15.19
CA PHE A 481 -27.11 59.74 -14.90
C PHE A 481 -27.19 60.80 -16.02
N VAL A 482 -28.02 60.60 -17.04
CA VAL A 482 -28.16 61.52 -18.20
C VAL A 482 -28.50 62.95 -17.78
N LYS A 483 -29.22 63.13 -16.66
CA LYS A 483 -29.62 64.45 -16.14
C LYS A 483 -28.50 65.19 -15.39
N ASN A 484 -27.39 64.53 -15.10
CA ASN A 484 -26.32 65.04 -14.23
C ASN A 484 -25.21 65.78 -14.98
N ASN A 485 -25.35 65.97 -16.31
CA ASN A 485 -24.39 66.66 -17.17
C ASN A 485 -22.98 66.05 -17.16
N VAL A 486 -22.87 64.76 -16.86
CA VAL A 486 -21.65 63.94 -16.93
C VAL A 486 -21.79 62.97 -18.09
N ALA A 487 -20.80 62.94 -19.00
CA ALA A 487 -20.76 62.02 -20.12
C ALA A 487 -20.10 60.70 -19.70
N VAL A 488 -20.79 59.57 -19.87
CA VAL A 488 -20.21 58.23 -19.64
C VAL A 488 -19.76 57.66 -20.98
N VAL A 489 -18.47 57.38 -21.12
CA VAL A 489 -17.85 56.82 -22.32
C VAL A 489 -17.34 55.42 -22.00
N CYS A 490 -17.79 54.40 -22.74
CA CYS A 490 -17.39 53.02 -22.53
C CYS A 490 -16.67 52.47 -23.78
N ALA A 491 -15.44 52.01 -23.59
CA ALA A 491 -14.57 51.41 -24.61
C ALA A 491 -14.29 49.92 -24.30
N CYS A 492 -15.34 49.19 -23.89
CA CYS A 492 -15.27 47.77 -23.51
C CYS A 492 -16.11 46.87 -24.44
N GLU A 493 -16.18 47.19 -25.73
CA GLU A 493 -16.89 46.35 -26.71
C GLU A 493 -16.25 44.95 -26.76
N GLY A 494 -17.09 43.91 -26.71
CA GLY A 494 -16.65 42.51 -26.73
C GLY A 494 -16.07 41.99 -25.41
N LEU A 495 -15.99 42.77 -24.33
CA LEU A 495 -15.49 42.29 -23.04
C LEU A 495 -16.61 41.73 -22.16
N ASP A 496 -16.51 40.44 -21.85
CA ASP A 496 -17.32 39.74 -20.86
C ASP A 496 -16.48 39.38 -19.63
N ILE A 497 -17.01 39.62 -18.43
CA ILE A 497 -16.37 39.26 -17.15
C ILE A 497 -17.24 38.21 -16.45
N TYR A 498 -16.60 37.18 -15.90
CA TYR A 498 -17.24 36.18 -15.07
C TYR A 498 -17.30 36.68 -13.62
N ALA A 499 -18.48 37.17 -13.23
CA ALA A 499 -18.68 37.83 -11.93
C ALA A 499 -20.04 37.46 -11.32
N ASP A 500 -20.22 37.75 -10.02
CA ASP A 500 -21.51 37.67 -9.34
C ASP A 500 -22.56 38.54 -10.08
N PRO A 501 -23.84 38.12 -10.19
CA PRO A 501 -24.89 38.88 -10.89
C PRO A 501 -25.06 40.34 -10.42
N MET A 502 -24.56 40.68 -9.23
CA MET A 502 -24.52 42.05 -8.71
C MET A 502 -23.39 42.92 -9.29
N PHE A 503 -22.56 42.41 -10.21
CA PHE A 503 -21.47 43.16 -10.82
C PHE A 503 -21.92 44.47 -11.48
N GLY A 504 -23.13 44.52 -12.04
CA GLY A 504 -23.72 45.77 -12.54
C GLY A 504 -23.83 46.89 -11.48
N ASN A 505 -24.02 46.52 -10.21
CA ASN A 505 -24.06 47.49 -9.10
C ASN A 505 -22.67 48.07 -8.80
N VAL A 506 -21.60 47.32 -9.07
CA VAL A 506 -20.22 47.82 -8.97
C VAL A 506 -20.02 48.96 -9.96
N ILE A 507 -20.38 48.75 -11.23
CA ILE A 507 -20.26 49.76 -12.29
C ILE A 507 -21.12 50.99 -11.95
N PHE A 508 -22.37 50.77 -11.54
CA PHE A 508 -23.25 51.86 -11.11
C PHE A 508 -22.65 52.68 -9.96
N ASN A 509 -22.13 52.02 -8.92
CA ASN A 509 -21.54 52.69 -7.75
C ASN A 509 -20.31 53.53 -8.12
N LEU A 510 -19.48 53.06 -9.05
CA LEU A 510 -18.31 53.81 -9.52
C LEU A 510 -18.72 55.07 -10.30
N ILE A 511 -19.74 54.97 -11.16
CA ILE A 511 -20.30 56.13 -11.87
C ILE A 511 -20.96 57.11 -10.89
N ASP A 512 -21.77 56.62 -9.94
CA ASP A 512 -22.42 57.45 -8.92
C ASP A 512 -21.41 58.21 -8.06
N ASN A 513 -20.29 57.56 -7.70
CA ASN A 513 -19.20 58.19 -6.95
C ASN A 513 -18.56 59.33 -7.73
N ALA A 514 -18.28 59.14 -9.02
CA ALA A 514 -17.76 60.19 -9.88
C ALA A 514 -18.72 61.37 -9.97
N VAL A 515 -20.02 61.12 -10.18
CA VAL A 515 -21.04 62.17 -10.28
C VAL A 515 -21.22 62.96 -8.97
N ARG A 516 -21.12 62.31 -7.81
CA ARG A 516 -21.37 62.95 -6.51
C ARG A 516 -20.15 63.62 -5.90
N HIS A 517 -18.97 63.02 -6.07
CA HIS A 517 -17.74 63.45 -5.40
C HIS A 517 -16.75 64.15 -6.33
N GLY A 518 -16.91 63.93 -7.63
CA GLY A 518 -16.13 64.56 -8.69
C GLY A 518 -16.53 66.02 -8.89
N VAL A 519 -16.10 66.89 -7.99
CA VAL A 519 -16.28 68.34 -8.15
C VAL A 519 -15.54 68.79 -9.42
N GLY A 520 -16.29 69.16 -10.46
CA GLY A 520 -15.74 69.54 -11.76
C GLY A 520 -15.72 68.41 -12.80
N THR A 521 -16.17 67.20 -12.45
CA THR A 521 -16.25 66.07 -13.37
C THR A 521 -17.23 66.34 -14.50
N THR A 522 -16.77 66.14 -15.73
CA THR A 522 -17.56 66.22 -16.96
C THR A 522 -17.65 64.88 -17.66
N THR A 523 -16.69 63.97 -17.44
CA THR A 523 -16.58 62.71 -18.16
C THR A 523 -16.18 61.57 -17.23
N VAL A 524 -16.84 60.41 -17.39
CA VAL A 524 -16.44 59.12 -16.80
C VAL A 524 -16.12 58.17 -17.93
N SER A 525 -14.87 57.72 -18.01
CA SER A 525 -14.40 56.75 -19.00
C SER A 525 -14.27 55.36 -18.39
N ILE A 526 -14.81 54.36 -19.09
CA ILE A 526 -14.67 52.94 -18.76
C ILE A 526 -13.89 52.29 -19.90
N GLY A 527 -12.76 51.69 -19.60
CA GLY A 527 -11.88 51.02 -20.56
C GLY A 527 -11.25 49.79 -19.94
N PHE A 528 -10.44 49.06 -20.70
CA PHE A 528 -9.70 47.92 -20.17
C PHE A 528 -8.30 47.83 -20.78
N GLU A 529 -7.38 47.23 -20.04
CA GLU A 529 -6.02 46.92 -20.47
C GLU A 529 -5.76 45.43 -20.20
N ASP A 530 -5.20 44.70 -21.16
CA ASP A 530 -4.80 43.30 -20.99
C ASP A 530 -3.34 43.27 -20.51
N GLY A 531 -3.10 42.71 -19.33
CA GLY A 531 -1.80 42.67 -18.66
C GLY A 531 -1.30 41.24 -18.42
N GLU A 532 -0.08 41.11 -17.89
CA GLU A 532 0.51 39.79 -17.58
C GLU A 532 -0.30 39.02 -16.51
N ASP A 533 -0.84 39.73 -15.51
CA ASP A 533 -1.60 39.15 -14.38
C ASP A 533 -3.11 39.00 -14.65
N GLY A 534 -3.59 39.42 -15.83
CA GLY A 534 -4.99 39.36 -16.24
C GLY A 534 -5.50 40.67 -16.87
N CYS A 535 -6.81 40.77 -17.02
CA CYS A 535 -7.47 41.96 -17.58
C CYS A 535 -7.71 43.00 -16.49
N ILE A 536 -7.27 44.23 -16.70
CA ILE A 536 -7.53 45.36 -15.81
C ILE A 536 -8.67 46.19 -16.41
N LEU A 537 -9.85 46.13 -15.81
CA LEU A 537 -10.95 47.04 -16.13
C LEU A 537 -10.74 48.37 -15.39
N ILE A 538 -10.74 49.46 -16.13
CA ILE A 538 -10.42 50.81 -15.64
C ILE A 538 -11.67 51.66 -15.70
N VAL A 539 -12.03 52.28 -14.57
CA VAL A 539 -13.09 53.29 -14.48
C VAL A 539 -12.47 54.59 -13.96
N GLU A 540 -12.44 55.61 -14.80
CA GLU A 540 -11.73 56.87 -14.54
C GLU A 540 -12.66 58.08 -14.75
N ASP A 541 -12.56 59.08 -13.87
CA ASP A 541 -13.28 60.35 -13.98
C ASP A 541 -12.32 61.55 -14.04
N ASP A 542 -12.73 62.67 -14.65
CA ASP A 542 -11.91 63.88 -14.80
C ASP A 542 -12.06 64.91 -13.65
N GLY A 543 -12.49 64.45 -12.47
CA GLY A 543 -12.75 65.28 -11.30
C GLY A 543 -11.52 65.57 -10.43
N LYS A 544 -11.78 65.89 -9.17
CA LYS A 544 -10.73 66.19 -8.17
C LYS A 544 -9.94 64.95 -7.73
N GLY A 545 -10.41 63.74 -8.02
CA GLY A 545 -9.77 62.50 -7.57
C GLY A 545 -9.75 62.30 -6.06
N VAL A 546 -9.10 61.21 -5.63
CA VAL A 546 -9.05 60.77 -4.23
C VAL A 546 -7.68 61.11 -3.61
N PRO A 547 -7.64 61.79 -2.44
CA PRO A 547 -6.39 62.03 -1.71
C PRO A 547 -5.65 60.73 -1.36
N ALA A 548 -4.31 60.77 -1.41
CA ALA A 548 -3.47 59.58 -1.26
C ALA A 548 -3.69 58.82 0.08
N ASP A 549 -4.01 59.53 1.16
CA ASP A 549 -4.27 58.96 2.49
C ASP A 549 -5.66 58.28 2.60
N LEU A 550 -6.53 58.49 1.61
CA LEU A 550 -7.90 57.98 1.60
C LEU A 550 -8.12 56.81 0.65
N LYS A 551 -7.21 56.58 -0.30
CA LYS A 551 -7.34 55.56 -1.37
C LYS A 551 -7.73 54.16 -0.91
N GLU A 552 -7.18 53.70 0.21
CA GLU A 552 -7.55 52.39 0.76
C GLU A 552 -8.74 52.50 1.74
N ARG A 553 -8.87 53.63 2.43
CA ARG A 553 -9.92 53.84 3.44
C ARG A 553 -11.30 53.96 2.83
N ILE A 554 -11.42 54.40 1.58
CA ILE A 554 -12.71 54.50 0.86
C ILE A 554 -13.41 53.16 0.66
N PHE A 555 -12.67 52.05 0.71
CA PHE A 555 -13.25 50.71 0.65
C PHE A 555 -13.62 50.14 2.04
N ALA A 556 -13.29 50.84 3.13
CA ALA A 556 -13.63 50.40 4.47
C ALA A 556 -15.11 50.63 4.79
N ARG A 557 -15.69 49.71 5.56
CA ARG A 557 -17.10 49.78 5.98
C ARG A 557 -17.41 51.08 6.72
N GLY A 558 -18.41 51.83 6.22
CA GLY A 558 -18.89 53.07 6.83
C GLY A 558 -18.06 54.31 6.51
N TYR A 559 -17.15 54.25 5.52
CA TYR A 559 -16.32 55.38 5.14
C TYR A 559 -16.93 56.21 4.00
N GLY A 560 -17.27 57.49 4.26
CA GLY A 560 -17.82 58.43 3.27
C GLY A 560 -18.86 59.38 3.86
N LYS A 561 -19.24 60.45 3.15
CA LYS A 561 -20.19 61.48 3.64
C LYS A 561 -21.67 61.06 3.62
N ASN A 562 -22.03 60.01 2.87
CA ASN A 562 -23.41 59.50 2.77
C ASN A 562 -23.58 58.18 3.51
N THR A 563 -23.48 57.04 2.81
CA THR A 563 -23.71 55.71 3.39
C THR A 563 -22.41 55.02 3.81
N GLY A 564 -21.30 55.32 3.12
CA GLY A 564 -20.01 54.67 3.32
C GLY A 564 -20.00 53.17 3.05
N PHE A 565 -21.00 52.66 2.32
CA PHE A 565 -21.17 51.24 2.02
C PHE A 565 -20.99 50.87 0.55
N GLY A 566 -21.02 51.84 -0.38
CA GLY A 566 -20.99 51.58 -1.82
C GLY A 566 -19.70 50.90 -2.30
N LEU A 567 -18.54 51.54 -2.09
CA LEU A 567 -17.24 50.98 -2.47
C LEU A 567 -16.85 49.75 -1.65
N PHE A 568 -17.28 49.68 -0.38
CA PHE A 568 -17.15 48.49 0.43
C PHE A 568 -17.87 47.30 -0.23
N LEU A 569 -19.15 47.47 -0.59
CA LEU A 569 -19.92 46.41 -1.28
C LEU A 569 -19.33 46.07 -2.64
N SER A 570 -18.84 47.07 -3.37
CA SER A 570 -18.15 46.85 -4.63
C SER A 570 -16.95 45.92 -4.47
N ARG A 571 -16.16 46.06 -3.40
CA ARG A 571 -15.05 45.16 -3.11
C ARG A 571 -15.55 43.75 -2.77
N GLU A 572 -16.54 43.63 -1.89
CA GLU A 572 -17.11 42.33 -1.50
C GLU A 572 -17.72 41.56 -2.69
N ILE A 573 -18.41 42.24 -3.62
CA ILE A 573 -18.95 41.63 -4.86
C ILE A 573 -17.84 41.06 -5.74
N LEU A 574 -16.75 41.82 -5.91
CA LEU A 574 -15.63 41.41 -6.77
C LEU A 574 -14.85 40.24 -6.16
N GLU A 575 -14.66 40.25 -4.83
CA GLU A 575 -13.92 39.22 -4.10
C GLU A 575 -14.53 37.81 -4.25
N ILE A 576 -15.85 37.67 -4.47
CA ILE A 576 -16.52 36.38 -4.72
C ILE A 576 -15.86 35.59 -5.85
N THR A 577 -15.41 36.31 -6.88
CA THR A 577 -14.80 35.73 -8.09
C THR A 577 -13.28 35.92 -8.13
N GLY A 578 -12.69 36.35 -7.01
CA GLY A 578 -11.26 36.64 -6.92
C GLY A 578 -10.83 37.91 -7.67
N ILE A 579 -11.78 38.77 -8.06
CA ILE A 579 -11.50 40.06 -8.70
C ILE A 579 -11.14 41.07 -7.60
N SER A 580 -10.14 41.91 -7.84
CA SER A 580 -9.72 42.93 -6.87
C SER A 580 -9.91 44.34 -7.42
N ILE A 581 -10.12 45.33 -6.54
CA ILE A 581 -10.30 46.73 -6.91
C ILE A 581 -9.38 47.65 -6.10
N ARG A 582 -8.74 48.61 -6.78
CA ARG A 582 -7.87 49.63 -6.19
C ARG A 582 -8.13 51.00 -6.80
N GLU A 583 -7.79 52.05 -6.07
CA GLU A 583 -7.81 53.43 -6.58
C GLU A 583 -6.37 53.90 -6.86
N CYS A 584 -6.07 54.16 -8.13
CA CYS A 584 -4.75 54.45 -8.68
C CYS A 584 -4.65 55.87 -9.29
N GLY A 585 -5.68 56.70 -9.15
CA GLY A 585 -5.73 58.05 -9.73
C GLY A 585 -4.76 59.04 -9.09
N VAL A 586 -4.51 60.16 -9.78
CA VAL A 586 -3.66 61.24 -9.24
C VAL A 586 -4.57 62.30 -8.60
N PRO A 587 -4.32 62.72 -7.35
CA PRO A 587 -5.09 63.80 -6.73
C PRO A 587 -5.13 65.04 -7.63
N ASP A 588 -6.30 65.67 -7.72
CA ASP A 588 -6.64 66.81 -8.57
C ASP A 588 -6.57 66.56 -10.10
N ALA A 589 -6.44 65.30 -10.53
CA ALA A 589 -6.45 64.90 -11.94
C ALA A 589 -7.46 63.78 -12.26
N GLY A 590 -8.36 63.46 -11.34
CA GLY A 590 -9.36 62.41 -11.49
C GLY A 590 -9.19 61.23 -10.53
N ALA A 591 -10.28 60.49 -10.27
CA ALA A 591 -10.16 59.17 -9.63
C ALA A 591 -10.04 58.10 -10.72
N ARG A 592 -9.19 57.11 -10.50
CA ARG A 592 -9.00 55.97 -11.41
C ARG A 592 -9.11 54.69 -10.61
N PHE A 593 -10.18 53.94 -10.83
CA PHE A 593 -10.41 52.64 -10.23
C PHE A 593 -9.94 51.54 -11.17
N GLU A 594 -9.00 50.72 -10.71
CA GLU A 594 -8.47 49.57 -11.43
C GLU A 594 -9.03 48.29 -10.82
N ILE A 595 -9.76 47.53 -11.65
CA ILE A 595 -10.40 46.26 -11.30
C ILE A 595 -9.62 45.15 -12.01
N LEU A 596 -8.82 44.40 -11.25
CA LEU A 596 -7.99 43.31 -11.78
C LEU A 596 -8.79 42.00 -11.81
N VAL A 597 -9.05 41.53 -13.03
CA VAL A 597 -9.78 40.29 -13.32
C VAL A 597 -8.78 39.18 -13.68
N PRO A 598 -8.77 38.03 -12.97
CA PRO A 598 -7.87 36.91 -13.28
C PRO A 598 -8.09 36.35 -14.69
N HIS A 599 -7.10 35.67 -15.26
CA HIS A 599 -7.17 35.01 -16.58
C HIS A 599 -8.38 34.09 -16.79
N SER A 600 -8.86 33.44 -15.72
CA SER A 600 -10.06 32.59 -15.78
C SER A 600 -11.38 33.37 -15.75
N GLY A 601 -11.32 34.68 -15.52
CA GLY A 601 -12.46 35.54 -15.19
C GLY A 601 -12.88 36.53 -16.28
N TYR A 602 -12.24 36.54 -17.45
CA TYR A 602 -12.66 37.38 -18.58
C TYR A 602 -12.60 36.63 -19.91
N ARG A 603 -13.36 37.10 -20.90
CA ARG A 603 -13.32 36.62 -22.28
C ARG A 603 -13.64 37.75 -23.26
N PHE A 604 -13.13 37.62 -24.48
CA PHE A 604 -13.49 38.48 -25.60
C PHE A 604 -14.49 37.77 -26.51
N VAL A 605 -15.62 38.42 -26.81
CA VAL A 605 -16.74 37.88 -27.59
C VAL A 605 -16.92 38.63 -28.90
#